data_AF-A0A285PD59-F1
#
_entry.id   AF-A0A285PD59-F1
#
_cell.length_a   1.000
_cell.length_b   1.000
_cell.length_c   1.000
_cell.angle_alpha   90.00
_cell.angle_beta   90.00
_cell.angle_gamma   90.00
#
_symmetry.space_group_name_H-M   'P 1'
#
loop_
_entity.id
_entity.type
_entity.pdbx_description
1 polymer ?
#
loop_
_entity_poly.entity_id
_entity_poly.type
_entity_poly.pdbx_seq_one_letter_code
_entity_poly.pdbx_strand_id
1 'polypeptide(L)'
;MYRISELAERVGLSRSTLLYYEKQGLIQGQRQENGYRIYSQTDLERLRLLQQLHAAGLSLKESLACLEARLDRQLLLDRLQRLDDEIAQKQKARQLLTGLLGQADLRGWHQMIEDTAPEAHFEWLLKQGFTEKEALRLKWLSKDMNQHEHYMADFSRLFDGISRLGPGGSHEVRKALAHLPFKPGSLLEIGCGKGISTLELASHLACQIVATDNDDASLDVLRERVKQQGLAAQVTVQSASMTELPFPDASFDVIWAEGCAYIMGFDQALRQWRRLLLDDGVMVVSDLVRLIPESDMKSVDFWKAEYPDMSSKAERSKQIEEAGYDLLDSFEFGDDAWWSYYTPLEERIKQLAPDMFGSQALRDIETEIAIRRNHGNEYGYVMFILKKKGEAK
;
A
#
# COMPACT_ATOMS: atom_id res chain seq x y z
N MET A 1 37.97 -53.07 15.58
CA MET A 1 39.02 -52.15 16.08
C MET A 1 39.60 -51.43 14.87
N TYR A 2 39.90 -50.14 14.99
CA TYR A 2 40.27 -49.26 13.89
C TYR A 2 41.58 -48.55 14.20
N ARG A 3 42.48 -48.43 13.23
CA ARG A 3 43.59 -47.46 13.29
C ARG A 3 43.04 -46.05 13.10
N ILE A 4 43.78 -45.04 13.55
CA ILE A 4 43.33 -43.64 13.43
C ILE A 4 43.02 -43.20 11.99
N SER A 5 43.75 -43.75 11.00
CA SER A 5 43.53 -43.48 9.57
C SER A 5 42.24 -44.12 9.05
N GLU A 6 41.95 -45.36 9.46
CA GLU A 6 40.71 -46.07 9.10
C GLU A 6 39.50 -45.43 9.78
N LEU A 7 39.68 -44.94 11.01
CA LEU A 7 38.64 -44.22 11.73
C LEU A 7 38.33 -42.88 11.05
N ALA A 8 39.37 -42.12 10.66
CA ALA A 8 39.26 -40.86 9.93
C ALA A 8 38.47 -41.00 8.63
N GLU A 9 38.76 -42.03 7.84
CA GLU A 9 38.07 -42.33 6.59
C GLU A 9 36.59 -42.65 6.81
N ARG A 10 36.27 -43.45 7.84
CA ARG A 10 34.89 -43.87 8.14
C ARG A 10 33.97 -42.77 8.65
N VAL A 11 34.51 -41.72 9.26
CA VAL A 11 33.72 -40.56 9.72
C VAL A 11 33.91 -39.32 8.85
N GLY A 12 34.79 -39.37 7.84
CA GLY A 12 35.08 -38.22 6.98
C GLY A 12 35.75 -37.04 7.71
N LEU A 13 36.55 -37.32 8.75
CA LEU A 13 37.26 -36.29 9.53
C LEU A 13 38.77 -36.38 9.35
N SER A 14 39.46 -35.26 9.50
CA SER A 14 40.93 -35.24 9.45
C SER A 14 41.53 -35.98 10.66
N ARG A 15 42.72 -36.57 10.47
CA ARG A 15 43.49 -37.19 11.56
C ARG A 15 43.76 -36.20 12.70
N SER A 16 44.03 -34.93 12.38
CA SER A 16 44.19 -33.86 13.37
C SER A 16 42.93 -33.62 14.21
N THR A 17 41.74 -33.67 13.59
CA THR A 17 40.47 -33.53 14.30
C THR A 17 40.25 -34.70 15.27
N LEU A 18 40.57 -35.93 14.87
CA LEU A 18 40.45 -37.10 15.75
C LEU A 18 41.43 -37.06 16.92
N LEU A 19 42.68 -36.62 16.70
CA LEU A 19 43.66 -36.43 17.78
C LEU A 19 43.23 -35.32 18.75
N TYR A 20 42.60 -34.26 18.24
CA TYR A 20 42.02 -33.22 19.07
C TYR A 20 40.86 -33.77 19.91
N TYR A 21 39.96 -34.56 19.33
CA TYR A 21 38.87 -35.21 20.05
C TYR A 21 39.35 -36.23 21.09
N GLU A 22 40.44 -36.97 20.80
CA GLU A 22 41.11 -37.82 21.78
C GLU A 22 41.67 -36.99 22.96
N LYS A 23 42.28 -35.83 22.69
CA LYS A 23 42.75 -34.91 23.74
C LYS A 23 41.62 -34.34 24.60
N GLN A 24 40.44 -34.13 24.01
CA GLN A 24 39.23 -33.71 24.73
C GLN A 24 38.49 -34.86 25.42
N GLY A 25 39.02 -36.09 25.38
CA GLY A 25 38.46 -37.26 26.05
C GLY A 25 37.26 -37.91 25.36
N LEU A 26 36.93 -37.50 24.12
CA LEU A 26 35.75 -38.01 23.39
C LEU A 26 35.90 -39.48 22.98
N ILE A 27 37.11 -39.83 22.55
CA ILE A 27 37.54 -41.16 22.14
C ILE A 27 38.85 -41.49 22.87
N GLN A 28 39.12 -42.76 23.13
CA GLN A 28 40.36 -43.17 23.80
C GLN A 28 41.05 -44.28 23.02
N GLY A 29 42.21 -43.98 22.44
CA GLY A 29 43.01 -44.98 21.73
C GLY A 29 43.73 -45.89 22.72
N GLN A 30 43.49 -47.20 22.64
CA GLN A 30 44.27 -48.18 23.39
C GLN A 30 45.59 -48.44 22.66
N ARG A 31 46.72 -48.36 23.38
CA ARG A 31 48.03 -48.69 22.82
C ARG A 31 48.23 -50.20 22.80
N GLN A 32 48.56 -50.74 21.63
CA GLN A 32 49.01 -52.12 21.49
C GLN A 32 50.51 -52.25 21.80
N GLU A 33 50.98 -53.47 22.04
CA GLU A 33 52.40 -53.81 22.28
C GLU A 33 53.33 -53.32 21.15
N ASN A 34 52.79 -53.18 19.93
CA ASN A 34 53.49 -52.66 18.74
C ASN A 34 53.56 -51.11 18.67
N GLY A 35 53.10 -50.39 19.70
CA GLY A 35 53.14 -48.92 19.78
C GLY A 35 52.03 -48.19 19.03
N TYR A 36 51.18 -48.88 18.24
CA TYR A 36 50.06 -48.27 17.54
C TYR A 36 48.83 -48.09 18.45
N ARG A 37 48.06 -47.02 18.21
CA ARG A 37 46.76 -46.79 18.84
C ARG A 37 45.64 -47.43 18.03
N ILE A 38 44.77 -48.15 18.70
CA ILE A 38 43.54 -48.74 18.14
C ILE A 38 42.32 -48.16 18.85
N TYR A 39 41.26 -47.94 18.08
CA TYR A 39 39.97 -47.42 18.55
C TYR A 39 38.90 -48.50 18.39
N SER A 40 37.92 -48.50 19.28
CA SER A 40 36.84 -49.46 19.33
C SER A 40 35.70 -49.12 18.36
N GLN A 41 34.75 -50.05 18.20
CA GLN A 41 33.49 -49.77 17.51
C GLN A 41 32.67 -48.70 18.26
N THR A 42 32.74 -48.68 19.58
CA THR A 42 32.10 -47.67 20.42
C THR A 42 32.65 -46.27 20.17
N ASP A 43 33.95 -46.12 19.92
CA ASP A 43 34.55 -44.82 19.55
C ASP A 43 34.00 -44.31 18.21
N LEU A 44 33.81 -45.19 17.23
CA LEU A 44 33.19 -44.85 15.95
C LEU A 44 31.73 -44.39 16.12
N GLU A 45 30.96 -45.09 16.95
CA GLU A 45 29.56 -44.73 17.25
C GLU A 45 29.46 -43.40 18.01
N ARG A 46 30.35 -43.14 18.97
CA ARG A 46 30.44 -41.85 19.67
C ARG A 46 30.75 -40.69 18.72
N LEU A 47 31.67 -40.90 17.76
CA LEU A 47 31.98 -39.88 16.76
C LEU A 47 30.80 -39.59 15.83
N ARG A 48 30.06 -40.62 15.42
CA ARG A 48 28.84 -40.44 14.61
C ARG A 48 27.76 -39.67 15.36
N LEU A 49 27.56 -39.98 16.64
CA LEU A 49 26.62 -39.24 17.48
C LEU A 49 27.05 -37.77 17.64
N LEU A 50 28.35 -37.51 17.81
CA LEU A 50 28.88 -36.14 17.82
C LEU A 50 28.57 -35.39 16.51
N GLN A 51 28.72 -36.04 15.35
CA GLN A 51 28.39 -35.41 14.06
C GLN A 51 26.92 -35.02 13.95
N GLN A 52 26.01 -35.85 14.47
CA GLN A 52 24.58 -35.53 14.50
C GLN A 52 24.28 -34.34 15.42
N LEU A 53 24.90 -34.29 16.59
CA LEU A 53 24.76 -33.16 17.52
C LEU A 53 25.32 -31.86 16.93
N HIS A 54 26.46 -31.95 16.22
CA HIS A 54 27.02 -30.78 15.55
C HIS A 54 26.15 -30.30 14.38
N ALA A 55 25.56 -31.22 13.62
CA ALA A 55 24.61 -30.89 12.56
C ALA A 55 23.34 -30.22 13.10
N ALA A 56 22.94 -30.54 14.34
CA ALA A 56 21.86 -29.87 15.06
C ALA A 56 22.26 -28.49 15.64
N GLY A 57 23.48 -28.00 15.36
CA GLY A 57 23.96 -26.68 15.77
C GLY A 57 24.60 -26.62 17.16
N LEU A 58 24.88 -27.77 17.79
CA LEU A 58 25.60 -27.81 19.07
C LEU A 58 27.10 -27.65 18.86
N SER A 59 27.73 -26.85 19.71
CA SER A 59 29.18 -26.77 19.82
C SER A 59 29.77 -28.08 20.36
N LEU A 60 31.09 -28.24 20.20
CA LEU A 60 31.80 -29.42 20.69
C LEU A 60 31.63 -29.60 22.21
N LYS A 61 31.65 -28.50 22.99
CA LYS A 61 31.51 -28.54 24.44
C LYS A 61 30.11 -29.00 24.86
N GLU A 62 29.08 -28.50 24.19
CA GLU A 62 27.68 -28.88 24.46
C GLU A 62 27.41 -30.33 24.02
N SER A 63 28.00 -30.75 22.89
CA SER A 63 27.91 -32.14 22.41
C SER A 63 28.59 -33.13 23.36
N LEU A 64 29.75 -32.76 23.93
CA LEU A 64 30.42 -33.55 24.95
C LEU A 64 29.57 -33.67 26.23
N ALA A 65 28.98 -32.57 26.70
CA ALA A 65 28.08 -32.59 27.86
C ALA A 65 26.85 -33.49 27.62
N CYS A 66 26.31 -33.52 26.40
CA CYS A 66 25.22 -34.42 26.02
C CYS A 66 25.64 -35.90 26.09
N LEU A 67 26.85 -36.22 25.64
CA LEU A 67 27.41 -37.59 25.67
C LEU A 67 27.72 -38.09 27.08
N GLU A 68 27.89 -37.18 28.05
CA GLU A 68 28.12 -37.47 29.47
C GLU A 68 26.84 -37.46 30.32
N ALA A 69 25.67 -37.50 29.66
CA ALA A 69 24.34 -37.50 30.29
C ALA A 69 24.02 -36.27 31.17
N ARG A 70 24.73 -35.15 30.95
CA ARG A 70 24.45 -33.83 31.54
C ARG A 70 23.71 -32.96 30.53
N LEU A 71 22.51 -33.42 30.15
CA LEU A 71 21.64 -32.68 29.23
C LEU A 71 21.03 -31.48 29.94
N ASP A 72 21.53 -30.29 29.62
CA ASP A 72 20.87 -29.04 29.98
C ASP A 72 19.66 -28.85 29.06
N ARG A 73 18.48 -29.16 29.59
CA ARG A 73 17.21 -29.01 28.87
C ARG A 73 16.97 -27.56 28.45
N GLN A 74 17.41 -26.58 29.25
CA GLN A 74 17.21 -25.17 28.94
C GLN A 74 18.03 -24.76 27.72
N LEU A 75 19.28 -25.20 27.66
CA LEU A 75 20.15 -24.96 26.51
C LEU A 75 19.53 -25.49 25.20
N LEU A 76 18.95 -26.69 25.22
CA LEU A 76 18.30 -27.25 24.04
C LEU A 76 17.05 -26.46 23.62
N LEU A 77 16.25 -25.99 24.58
CA LEU A 77 15.10 -25.14 24.31
C LEU A 77 15.52 -23.80 23.67
N ASP A 78 16.56 -23.16 24.20
CA ASP A 78 17.07 -21.90 23.67
C ASP A 78 17.62 -22.06 22.23
N ARG A 79 18.28 -23.21 21.97
CA ARG A 79 18.76 -23.54 20.61
C ARG A 79 17.62 -23.82 19.64
N LEU A 80 16.60 -24.54 20.08
CA LEU A 80 15.42 -24.82 19.27
C LEU A 80 14.71 -23.51 18.89
N GLN A 81 14.50 -22.61 19.86
CA GLN A 81 13.89 -21.31 19.61
C GLN A 81 14.68 -20.50 18.57
N ARG A 82 16.01 -20.47 18.68
CA ARG A 82 16.87 -19.76 17.72
C ARG A 82 16.75 -20.34 16.31
N LEU A 83 16.68 -21.67 16.18
CA LEU A 83 16.48 -22.33 14.89
C LEU A 83 15.11 -22.01 14.31
N ASP A 84 14.06 -21.99 15.14
CA ASP A 84 12.72 -21.61 14.70
C ASP A 84 12.67 -20.15 14.21
N ASP A 85 13.35 -19.23 14.91
CA ASP A 85 13.47 -17.83 14.49
C ASP A 85 14.21 -17.70 13.13
N GLU A 86 15.31 -18.44 12.95
CA GLU A 86 16.06 -18.47 11.70
C GLU A 86 15.26 -19.07 10.54
N ILE A 87 14.49 -20.13 10.80
CA ILE A 87 13.58 -20.73 9.82
C ILE A 87 12.50 -19.73 9.42
N ALA A 88 11.87 -19.06 10.39
CA ALA A 88 10.86 -18.05 10.12
C ALA A 88 11.42 -16.91 9.26
N GLN A 89 12.64 -16.45 9.55
CA GLN A 89 13.31 -15.41 8.77
C GLN A 89 13.61 -15.87 7.34
N LYS A 90 14.14 -17.09 7.17
CA LYS A 90 14.43 -17.66 5.84
C LYS A 90 13.15 -17.91 5.04
N GLN A 91 12.06 -18.30 5.68
CA GLN A 91 10.75 -18.46 5.05
C GLN A 91 10.21 -17.11 4.54
N LYS A 92 10.30 -16.03 5.34
CA LYS A 92 9.94 -14.67 4.90
C LYS A 92 10.78 -14.22 3.71
N ALA A 93 12.10 -14.42 3.75
CA ALA A 93 12.98 -14.08 2.64
C ALA A 93 12.64 -14.86 1.36
N ARG A 94 12.33 -16.16 1.49
CA ARG A 94 11.87 -16.97 0.36
C ARG A 94 10.55 -16.44 -0.20
N GLN A 95 9.57 -16.12 0.64
CA GLN A 95 8.28 -15.57 0.19
C GLN A 95 8.48 -14.28 -0.60
N LEU A 96 9.33 -13.38 -0.11
CA LEU A 96 9.71 -12.16 -0.84
C LEU A 96 10.30 -12.48 -2.23
N LEU A 97 11.30 -13.37 -2.29
CA LEU A 97 11.92 -13.75 -3.56
C LEU A 97 10.92 -14.40 -4.53
N THR A 98 10.05 -15.28 -4.03
CA THR A 98 9.00 -15.91 -4.83
C THR A 98 8.01 -14.86 -5.36
N GLY A 99 7.66 -13.87 -4.52
CA GLY A 99 6.79 -12.78 -4.94
C GLY A 99 7.45 -11.87 -5.99
N LEU A 100 8.72 -11.48 -5.80
CA LEU A 100 9.48 -10.69 -6.77
C LEU A 100 9.67 -11.41 -8.11
N LEU A 101 9.67 -12.74 -8.11
CA LEU A 101 9.68 -13.58 -9.33
C LEU A 101 8.29 -13.75 -9.96
N GLY A 102 7.25 -13.13 -9.42
CA GLY A 102 5.86 -13.24 -9.92
C GLY A 102 5.22 -14.61 -9.67
N GLN A 103 5.76 -15.41 -8.75
CA GLN A 103 5.29 -16.78 -8.47
C GLN A 103 4.41 -16.85 -7.21
N ALA A 104 4.26 -15.73 -6.50
CA ALA A 104 3.41 -15.62 -5.32
C ALA A 104 2.93 -14.17 -5.14
N ASP A 105 1.93 -14.04 -4.27
CA ASP A 105 1.35 -12.78 -3.83
C ASP A 105 2.35 -11.92 -3.03
N LEU A 106 2.48 -10.64 -3.39
CA LEU A 106 3.39 -9.65 -2.77
C LEU A 106 2.69 -8.64 -1.86
N ARG A 107 1.38 -8.76 -1.64
CA ARG A 107 0.59 -7.77 -0.88
C ARG A 107 1.24 -7.30 0.41
N GLY A 108 1.62 -8.25 1.27
CA GLY A 108 2.22 -7.94 2.58
C GLY A 108 3.59 -7.26 2.49
N TRP A 109 4.33 -7.47 1.39
CA TRP A 109 5.61 -6.79 1.19
C TRP A 109 5.42 -5.36 0.67
N HIS A 110 4.53 -5.15 -0.31
CA HIS A 110 4.20 -3.80 -0.77
C HIS A 110 3.68 -2.93 0.36
N GLN A 111 2.79 -3.47 1.21
CA GLN A 111 2.27 -2.75 2.37
C GLN A 111 3.37 -2.40 3.37
N MET A 112 4.26 -3.35 3.70
CA MET A 112 5.39 -3.11 4.59
C MET A 112 6.37 -2.06 4.04
N ILE A 113 6.69 -2.12 2.75
CA ILE A 113 7.60 -1.15 2.11
C ILE A 113 6.93 0.22 1.97
N GLU A 114 5.63 0.28 1.71
CA GLU A 114 4.88 1.55 1.73
C GLU A 114 4.92 2.20 3.12
N ASP A 115 4.77 1.43 4.19
CA ASP A 115 4.84 1.94 5.56
C ASP A 115 6.24 2.43 5.95
N THR A 116 7.29 1.83 5.38
CA THR A 116 8.67 2.06 5.84
C THR A 116 9.50 2.94 4.90
N ALA A 117 9.20 2.96 3.61
CA ALA A 117 9.95 3.68 2.58
C ALA A 117 9.07 3.97 1.33
N PRO A 118 8.00 4.78 1.48
CA PRO A 118 7.01 4.99 0.42
C PRO A 118 7.60 5.64 -0.85
N GLU A 119 8.51 6.62 -0.72
CA GLU A 119 9.12 7.25 -1.90
C GLU A 119 10.03 6.28 -2.67
N ALA A 120 10.83 5.48 -1.96
CA ALA A 120 11.71 4.49 -2.58
C ALA A 120 10.92 3.37 -3.26
N HIS A 121 9.78 2.99 -2.67
CA HIS A 121 8.84 2.05 -3.26
C HIS A 121 8.28 2.55 -4.59
N PHE A 122 7.77 3.78 -4.58
CA PHE A 122 7.18 4.41 -5.76
C PHE A 122 8.21 4.56 -6.89
N GLU A 123 9.42 5.06 -6.59
CA GLU A 123 10.50 5.12 -7.57
C GLU A 123 10.88 3.74 -8.13
N TRP A 124 10.89 2.72 -7.26
CA TRP A 124 11.20 1.36 -7.69
C TRP A 124 10.15 0.82 -8.64
N LEU A 125 8.85 1.06 -8.37
CA LEU A 125 7.75 0.68 -9.27
C LEU A 125 7.91 1.35 -10.64
N LEU A 126 8.18 2.65 -10.69
CA LEU A 126 8.43 3.35 -11.96
C LEU A 126 9.60 2.72 -12.74
N LYS A 127 10.69 2.33 -12.06
CA LYS A 127 11.85 1.67 -12.69
C LYS A 127 11.55 0.26 -13.20
N GLN A 128 10.55 -0.43 -12.64
CA GLN A 128 10.10 -1.73 -13.15
C GLN A 128 9.20 -1.61 -14.40
N GLY A 129 8.93 -0.38 -14.86
CA GLY A 129 8.14 -0.13 -16.07
C GLY A 129 6.67 0.15 -15.82
N PHE A 130 6.25 0.25 -14.54
CA PHE A 130 4.91 0.72 -14.21
C PHE A 130 4.79 2.21 -14.53
N THR A 131 3.66 2.58 -15.10
CA THR A 131 3.27 3.99 -15.17
C THR A 131 2.98 4.52 -13.77
N GLU A 132 3.05 5.84 -13.59
CA GLU A 132 2.68 6.48 -12.33
C GLU A 132 1.26 6.10 -11.87
N LYS A 133 0.32 6.02 -12.81
CA LYS A 133 -1.06 5.56 -12.55
C LYS A 133 -1.09 4.17 -11.92
N GLU A 134 -0.26 3.25 -12.42
CA GLU A 134 -0.18 1.88 -11.92
C GLU A 134 0.57 1.81 -10.60
N ALA A 135 1.63 2.60 -10.43
CA ALA A 135 2.39 2.68 -9.18
C ALA A 135 1.55 3.27 -8.03
N LEU A 136 0.83 4.37 -8.28
CA LEU A 136 -0.14 4.92 -7.34
C LEU A 136 -1.27 3.92 -7.09
N ARG A 137 -1.80 3.23 -8.11
CA ARG A 137 -2.83 2.21 -7.88
C ARG A 137 -2.34 1.01 -7.07
N LEU A 138 -1.09 0.58 -7.20
CA LEU A 138 -0.49 -0.48 -6.39
C LEU A 138 -0.35 -0.08 -4.91
N LYS A 139 -0.04 1.19 -4.64
CA LYS A 139 -0.04 1.79 -3.30
C LYS A 139 -1.41 1.68 -2.62
N TRP A 140 -2.50 1.77 -3.37
CA TRP A 140 -3.86 1.79 -2.84
C TRP A 140 -4.56 0.44 -2.85
N LEU A 141 -4.35 -0.38 -3.88
CA LEU A 141 -5.13 -1.59 -4.04
C LEU A 141 -4.58 -2.80 -3.29
N SER A 142 -3.31 -2.81 -2.86
CA SER A 142 -2.65 -4.03 -2.36
C SER A 142 -3.15 -5.27 -3.12
N LYS A 143 -3.12 -5.26 -4.45
CA LYS A 143 -3.64 -6.37 -5.27
C LYS A 143 -2.52 -6.99 -6.07
N ASP A 144 -2.55 -8.32 -6.10
CA ASP A 144 -1.54 -9.21 -6.66
C ASP A 144 -0.97 -8.68 -7.98
N MET A 145 0.33 -8.41 -7.99
CA MET A 145 1.09 -7.87 -9.12
C MET A 145 0.95 -8.74 -10.38
N ASN A 146 0.64 -10.03 -10.22
CA ASN A 146 0.47 -10.97 -11.33
C ASN A 146 -0.94 -10.97 -11.95
N GLN A 147 -1.90 -10.28 -11.33
CA GLN A 147 -3.29 -10.19 -11.80
C GLN A 147 -3.69 -8.75 -12.17
N HIS A 148 -2.76 -7.79 -12.07
CA HIS A 148 -3.04 -6.37 -12.27
C HIS A 148 -3.63 -6.06 -13.66
N GLU A 149 -3.08 -6.60 -14.75
CA GLU A 149 -3.62 -6.36 -16.10
C GLU A 149 -5.05 -6.87 -16.28
N HIS A 150 -5.34 -8.08 -15.78
CA HIS A 150 -6.67 -8.68 -15.85
C HIS A 150 -7.67 -7.91 -14.99
N TYR A 151 -7.26 -7.52 -13.78
CA TYR A 151 -8.05 -6.66 -12.91
C TYR A 151 -8.37 -5.33 -13.59
N MET A 152 -7.39 -4.68 -14.22
CA MET A 152 -7.59 -3.38 -14.88
C MET A 152 -8.47 -3.50 -16.12
N ALA A 153 -8.36 -4.58 -16.89
CA ALA A 153 -9.26 -4.86 -18.00
C ALA A 153 -10.71 -5.02 -17.53
N ASP A 154 -10.93 -5.81 -16.48
CA ASP A 154 -12.25 -6.03 -15.88
C ASP A 154 -12.82 -4.73 -15.27
N PHE A 155 -12.00 -3.98 -14.53
CA PHE A 155 -12.36 -2.69 -13.97
C PHE A 155 -12.75 -1.71 -15.09
N SER A 156 -11.95 -1.59 -16.14
CA SER A 156 -12.26 -0.74 -17.29
C SER A 156 -13.56 -1.16 -17.96
N ARG A 157 -13.84 -2.47 -18.06
CA ARG A 157 -15.09 -2.98 -18.62
C ARG A 157 -16.29 -2.61 -17.75
N LEU A 158 -16.19 -2.68 -16.42
CA LEU A 158 -17.27 -2.28 -15.51
C LEU A 158 -17.57 -0.77 -15.59
N PHE A 159 -16.53 0.05 -15.66
CA PHE A 159 -16.62 1.52 -15.70
C PHE A 159 -16.83 2.11 -17.10
N ASP A 160 -16.81 1.30 -18.14
CA ASP A 160 -17.18 1.72 -19.48
C ASP A 160 -18.64 2.19 -19.52
N GLY A 161 -18.87 3.35 -20.15
CA GLY A 161 -20.15 4.06 -20.15
C GLY A 161 -20.55 4.75 -18.84
N ILE A 162 -19.85 4.51 -17.72
CA ILE A 162 -20.12 5.18 -16.44
C ILE A 162 -19.58 6.63 -16.48
N SER A 163 -20.42 7.59 -16.11
CA SER A 163 -20.10 9.01 -16.20
C SER A 163 -19.29 9.54 -15.00
N ARG A 164 -19.42 8.92 -13.82
CA ARG A 164 -18.76 9.32 -12.56
C ARG A 164 -17.74 8.29 -12.10
N LEU A 165 -16.64 8.75 -11.52
CA LEU A 165 -15.59 7.87 -10.97
C LEU A 165 -15.58 7.89 -9.43
N GLY A 166 -16.57 8.53 -8.81
CA GLY A 166 -16.75 8.56 -7.37
C GLY A 166 -18.04 9.29 -6.97
N PRO A 167 -18.36 9.31 -5.66
CA PRO A 167 -19.50 10.04 -5.12
C PRO A 167 -19.37 11.55 -5.34
N GLY A 168 -20.49 12.23 -5.57
CA GLY A 168 -20.52 13.68 -5.78
C GLY A 168 -21.46 14.05 -6.91
N GLY A 169 -21.73 15.35 -7.04
CA GLY A 169 -22.73 15.84 -7.95
C GLY A 169 -22.81 17.34 -8.06
N SER A 170 -23.66 17.78 -8.97
CA SER A 170 -23.97 19.18 -9.19
C SER A 170 -24.49 19.88 -7.92
N HIS A 171 -25.11 19.14 -7.00
CA HIS A 171 -25.58 19.69 -5.73
C HIS A 171 -24.40 20.13 -4.84
N GLU A 172 -23.42 19.24 -4.64
CA GLU A 172 -22.23 19.48 -3.83
C GLU A 172 -21.39 20.62 -4.42
N VAL A 173 -21.20 20.63 -5.75
CA VAL A 173 -20.48 21.70 -6.45
C VAL A 173 -21.17 23.06 -6.22
N ARG A 174 -22.48 23.17 -6.47
CA ARG A 174 -23.21 24.44 -6.27
C ARG A 174 -23.20 24.88 -4.82
N LYS A 175 -23.30 23.95 -3.87
CA LYS A 175 -23.25 24.26 -2.44
C LYS A 175 -21.87 24.81 -2.07
N ALA A 176 -20.78 24.17 -2.49
CA ALA A 176 -19.44 24.70 -2.23
C ALA A 176 -19.20 26.06 -2.90
N LEU A 177 -19.68 26.28 -4.13
CA LEU A 177 -19.59 27.57 -4.82
C LEU A 177 -20.29 28.69 -4.05
N ALA A 178 -21.44 28.43 -3.43
CA ALA A 178 -22.18 29.42 -2.63
C ALA A 178 -21.45 29.84 -1.35
N HIS A 179 -20.46 29.05 -0.90
CA HIS A 179 -19.68 29.32 0.30
C HIS A 179 -18.30 29.93 -0.02
N LEU A 180 -17.99 30.17 -1.31
CA LEU A 180 -16.80 30.91 -1.68
C LEU A 180 -16.91 32.38 -1.23
N PRO A 181 -15.87 32.96 -0.62
CA PRO A 181 -15.90 34.34 -0.13
C PRO A 181 -15.81 35.38 -1.25
N PHE A 182 -15.51 34.97 -2.49
CA PHE A 182 -15.38 35.83 -3.65
C PHE A 182 -15.74 35.08 -4.94
N LYS A 183 -15.90 35.83 -6.05
CA LYS A 183 -16.03 35.25 -7.38
C LYS A 183 -14.63 34.96 -7.94
N PRO A 184 -14.27 33.70 -8.25
CA PRO A 184 -12.95 33.37 -8.77
C PRO A 184 -12.65 34.05 -10.10
N GLY A 185 -11.40 34.43 -10.36
CA GLY A 185 -10.90 34.84 -11.67
C GLY A 185 -10.17 33.71 -12.41
N SER A 186 -9.62 32.77 -11.65
CA SER A 186 -8.87 31.60 -12.09
C SER A 186 -9.13 30.41 -11.15
N LEU A 187 -9.29 29.22 -11.73
CA LEU A 187 -9.53 27.99 -10.98
C LEU A 187 -8.68 26.84 -11.55
N LEU A 188 -8.01 26.10 -10.67
CA LEU A 188 -7.36 24.83 -10.99
C LEU A 188 -8.20 23.68 -10.42
N GLU A 189 -8.64 22.76 -11.26
CA GLU A 189 -9.24 21.50 -10.83
C GLU A 189 -8.20 20.38 -10.94
N ILE A 190 -7.99 19.66 -9.83
CA ILE A 190 -7.01 18.56 -9.71
C ILE A 190 -7.77 17.24 -9.62
N GLY A 191 -7.44 16.28 -10.48
CA GLY A 191 -8.13 15.00 -10.56
C GLY A 191 -9.52 15.13 -11.16
N CYS A 192 -9.65 15.84 -12.30
CA CYS A 192 -10.95 16.15 -12.90
C CYS A 192 -11.67 14.92 -13.49
N GLY A 193 -10.97 13.82 -13.74
CA GLY A 193 -11.51 12.63 -14.39
C GLY A 193 -12.23 12.97 -15.70
N LYS A 194 -13.48 12.49 -15.85
CA LYS A 194 -14.34 12.77 -17.02
C LYS A 194 -15.00 14.17 -16.99
N GLY A 195 -14.58 15.01 -16.05
CA GLY A 195 -14.93 16.42 -15.84
C GLY A 195 -16.40 16.70 -15.55
N ILE A 196 -17.02 15.90 -14.70
CA ILE A 196 -18.39 16.17 -14.26
C ILE A 196 -18.44 17.46 -13.42
N SER A 197 -17.51 17.62 -12.47
CA SER A 197 -17.38 18.85 -11.70
C SER A 197 -16.88 20.00 -12.57
N THR A 198 -15.92 19.78 -13.47
CA THR A 198 -15.45 20.78 -14.45
C THR A 198 -16.59 21.46 -15.21
N LEU A 199 -17.52 20.66 -15.76
CA LEU A 199 -18.62 21.20 -16.58
C LEU A 199 -19.63 21.97 -15.73
N GLU A 200 -19.92 21.49 -14.51
CA GLU A 200 -20.79 22.21 -13.58
C GLU A 200 -20.14 23.53 -13.14
N LEU A 201 -18.86 23.52 -12.77
CA LEU A 201 -18.08 24.71 -12.43
C LEU A 201 -18.11 25.73 -13.58
N ALA A 202 -17.84 25.30 -14.82
CA ALA A 202 -17.85 26.15 -15.99
C ALA A 202 -19.21 26.79 -16.25
N SER A 203 -20.31 26.08 -15.97
CA SER A 203 -21.67 26.61 -16.14
C SER A 203 -22.07 27.67 -15.11
N HIS A 204 -21.38 27.72 -13.96
CA HIS A 204 -21.70 28.62 -12.85
C HIS A 204 -20.69 29.74 -12.64
N LEU A 205 -19.47 29.57 -13.16
CA LEU A 205 -18.38 30.54 -13.04
C LEU A 205 -18.12 31.23 -14.38
N ALA A 206 -17.65 32.46 -14.30
CA ALA A 206 -17.17 33.23 -15.46
C ALA A 206 -15.65 33.44 -15.37
N CYS A 207 -14.92 32.37 -15.05
CA CYS A 207 -13.47 32.37 -14.84
C CYS A 207 -12.77 31.34 -15.73
N GLN A 208 -11.45 31.47 -15.88
CA GLN A 208 -10.65 30.46 -16.56
C GLN A 208 -10.47 29.24 -15.65
N ILE A 209 -10.78 28.06 -16.18
CA ILE A 209 -10.65 26.78 -15.48
C ILE A 209 -9.56 25.97 -16.16
N VAL A 210 -8.57 25.53 -15.39
CA VAL A 210 -7.58 24.54 -15.82
C VAL A 210 -7.95 23.22 -15.15
N ALA A 211 -8.38 22.23 -15.92
CA ALA A 211 -8.75 20.91 -15.43
C ALA A 211 -7.62 19.91 -15.70
N THR A 212 -7.14 19.26 -14.64
CA THR A 212 -5.99 18.35 -14.70
C THR A 212 -6.33 16.95 -14.22
N ASP A 213 -5.78 15.96 -14.92
CA ASP A 213 -5.80 14.54 -14.55
C ASP A 213 -4.60 13.84 -15.21
N ASN A 214 -4.25 12.63 -14.78
CA ASN A 214 -3.21 11.81 -15.43
C ASN A 214 -3.79 10.72 -16.35
N ASP A 215 -5.12 10.58 -16.42
CA ASP A 215 -5.81 9.64 -17.29
C ASP A 215 -6.24 10.29 -18.62
N ASP A 216 -5.40 10.18 -19.64
CA ASP A 216 -5.67 10.77 -20.97
C ASP A 216 -7.02 10.31 -21.58
N ALA A 217 -7.44 9.06 -21.31
CA ALA A 217 -8.73 8.55 -21.77
C ALA A 217 -9.92 9.33 -21.17
N SER A 218 -9.86 9.66 -19.88
CA SER A 218 -10.88 10.51 -19.24
C SER A 218 -10.78 11.96 -19.72
N LEU A 219 -9.57 12.48 -19.94
CA LEU A 219 -9.37 13.82 -20.48
C LEU A 219 -9.89 13.96 -21.91
N ASP A 220 -9.79 12.94 -22.75
CA ASP A 220 -10.35 12.95 -24.10
C ASP A 220 -11.88 13.04 -24.08
N VAL A 221 -12.53 12.33 -23.15
CA VAL A 221 -13.97 12.47 -22.90
C VAL A 221 -14.32 13.91 -22.48
N LEU A 222 -13.52 14.50 -21.59
CA LEU A 222 -13.74 15.87 -21.14
C LEU A 222 -13.54 16.90 -22.27
N ARG A 223 -12.46 16.78 -23.05
CA ARG A 223 -12.17 17.66 -24.21
C ARG A 223 -13.33 17.67 -25.19
N GLU A 224 -13.89 16.51 -25.51
CA GLU A 224 -15.03 16.41 -26.40
C GLU A 224 -16.28 17.08 -25.82
N ARG A 225 -16.57 16.88 -24.53
CA ARG A 225 -17.70 17.55 -23.86
C ARG A 225 -17.54 19.07 -23.80
N VAL A 226 -16.33 19.56 -23.47
CA VAL A 226 -15.99 20.99 -23.46
C VAL A 226 -16.23 21.61 -24.84
N LYS A 227 -15.80 20.92 -25.90
CA LYS A 227 -16.03 21.35 -27.29
C LYS A 227 -17.51 21.36 -27.64
N GLN A 228 -18.25 20.30 -27.33
CA GLN A 228 -19.68 20.18 -27.62
C GLN A 228 -20.53 21.25 -26.91
N GLN A 229 -20.14 21.65 -25.70
CA GLN A 229 -20.85 22.69 -24.93
C GLN A 229 -20.35 24.11 -25.21
N GLY A 230 -19.37 24.29 -26.11
CA GLY A 230 -18.83 25.61 -26.45
C GLY A 230 -17.99 26.25 -25.34
N LEU A 231 -17.46 25.45 -24.41
CA LEU A 231 -16.71 25.90 -23.23
C LEU A 231 -15.19 26.01 -23.47
N ALA A 232 -14.73 25.77 -24.69
CA ALA A 232 -13.29 25.72 -25.01
C ALA A 232 -12.52 27.04 -24.77
N ALA A 233 -13.21 28.18 -24.71
CA ALA A 233 -12.61 29.47 -24.37
C ALA A 233 -12.44 29.69 -22.85
N GLN A 234 -13.06 28.82 -22.05
CA GLN A 234 -13.12 28.92 -20.60
C GLN A 234 -12.35 27.78 -19.92
N VAL A 235 -12.44 26.57 -20.47
CA VAL A 235 -11.89 25.35 -19.88
C VAL A 235 -10.68 24.88 -20.69
N THR A 236 -9.51 24.86 -20.04
CA THR A 236 -8.29 24.24 -20.54
C THR A 236 -8.13 22.87 -19.91
N VAL A 237 -8.03 21.82 -20.72
CA VAL A 237 -7.89 20.43 -20.27
C VAL A 237 -6.45 19.98 -20.46
N GLN A 238 -5.76 19.63 -19.37
CA GLN A 238 -4.34 19.33 -19.37
C GLN A 238 -4.01 18.01 -18.67
N SER A 239 -3.17 17.20 -19.31
CA SER A 239 -2.60 16.00 -18.68
C SER A 239 -1.49 16.41 -17.73
N ALA A 240 -1.64 16.10 -16.44
CA ALA A 240 -0.67 16.42 -15.40
C ALA A 240 -0.83 15.49 -14.20
N SER A 241 0.30 15.14 -13.57
CA SER A 241 0.26 14.47 -12.27
C SER A 241 -0.11 15.46 -11.17
N MET A 242 -0.96 15.03 -10.24
CA MET A 242 -1.31 15.80 -9.05
C MET A 242 -0.13 15.99 -8.07
N THR A 243 0.93 15.17 -8.20
CA THR A 243 2.16 15.26 -7.39
C THR A 243 3.17 16.24 -7.99
N GLU A 244 3.10 16.51 -9.30
CA GLU A 244 4.04 17.35 -10.05
C GLU A 244 3.31 18.32 -10.99
N LEU A 245 2.47 19.17 -10.40
CA LEU A 245 1.67 20.13 -11.17
C LEU A 245 2.57 21.22 -11.80
N PRO A 246 2.55 21.40 -13.14
CA PRO A 246 3.51 22.22 -13.89
C PRO A 246 3.13 23.71 -13.92
N PHE A 247 2.68 24.23 -12.78
CA PHE A 247 2.25 25.62 -12.65
C PHE A 247 3.19 26.41 -11.72
N PRO A 248 3.46 27.70 -12.04
CA PRO A 248 4.15 28.58 -11.12
C PRO A 248 3.41 28.73 -9.78
N ASP A 249 4.15 29.12 -8.75
CA ASP A 249 3.55 29.47 -7.47
C ASP A 249 2.60 30.67 -7.63
N ALA A 250 1.57 30.71 -6.77
CA ALA A 250 0.58 31.78 -6.71
C ALA A 250 -0.09 32.06 -8.07
N SER A 251 -0.60 31.01 -8.73
CA SER A 251 -1.22 31.09 -10.06
C SER A 251 -2.75 31.10 -10.04
N PHE A 252 -3.40 30.61 -8.98
CA PHE A 252 -4.84 30.38 -8.95
C PHE A 252 -5.53 31.00 -7.74
N ASP A 253 -6.74 31.56 -7.95
CA ASP A 253 -7.59 32.04 -6.86
C ASP A 253 -8.24 30.88 -6.10
N VAL A 254 -8.63 29.85 -6.85
CA VAL A 254 -9.27 28.64 -6.32
C VAL A 254 -8.58 27.39 -6.81
N ILE A 255 -8.33 26.45 -5.90
CA ILE A 255 -8.04 25.06 -6.23
C ILE A 255 -9.26 24.22 -5.88
N TRP A 256 -9.64 23.30 -6.75
CA TRP A 256 -10.76 22.39 -6.60
C TRP A 256 -10.29 20.95 -6.73
N ALA A 257 -10.60 20.09 -5.78
CA ALA A 257 -10.16 18.69 -5.76
C ALA A 257 -11.22 17.80 -5.10
N GLU A 258 -11.96 17.04 -5.91
CA GLU A 258 -12.99 16.13 -5.40
C GLU A 258 -12.53 14.68 -5.47
N GLY A 259 -12.52 13.98 -4.33
CA GLY A 259 -12.31 12.53 -4.30
C GLY A 259 -10.98 12.08 -4.89
N CYS A 260 -9.93 12.89 -4.76
CA CYS A 260 -8.61 12.59 -5.32
C CYS A 260 -7.45 12.87 -4.35
N ALA A 261 -7.63 13.76 -3.37
CA ALA A 261 -6.58 14.13 -2.41
C ALA A 261 -6.06 12.93 -1.60
N TYR A 262 -6.92 11.93 -1.37
CA TYR A 262 -6.51 10.69 -0.70
C TYR A 262 -5.34 10.03 -1.42
N ILE A 263 -5.23 10.10 -2.75
CA ILE A 263 -4.19 9.43 -3.55
C ILE A 263 -2.78 9.82 -3.10
N MET A 264 -2.59 11.09 -2.75
CA MET A 264 -1.33 11.64 -2.21
C MET A 264 -1.25 11.50 -0.67
N GLY A 265 -2.36 11.23 -0.01
CA GLY A 265 -2.56 11.50 1.41
C GLY A 265 -3.02 12.94 1.62
N PHE A 266 -4.08 13.10 2.41
CA PHE A 266 -4.80 14.37 2.52
C PHE A 266 -3.90 15.53 3.00
N ASP A 267 -3.10 15.32 4.06
CA ASP A 267 -2.18 16.36 4.57
C ASP A 267 -1.10 16.75 3.54
N GLN A 268 -0.55 15.77 2.83
CA GLN A 268 0.47 16.02 1.80
C GLN A 268 -0.12 16.84 0.65
N ALA A 269 -1.32 16.49 0.19
CA ALA A 269 -2.04 17.21 -0.85
C ALA A 269 -2.25 18.68 -0.45
N LEU A 270 -2.76 18.94 0.76
CA LEU A 270 -2.94 20.31 1.27
C LEU A 270 -1.63 21.10 1.23
N ARG A 271 -0.54 20.55 1.74
CA ARG A 271 0.76 21.25 1.81
C ARG A 271 1.36 21.51 0.45
N GLN A 272 1.35 20.53 -0.45
CA GLN A 272 1.98 20.66 -1.77
C GLN A 272 1.18 21.61 -2.68
N TRP A 273 -0.14 21.50 -2.70
CA TRP A 273 -0.97 22.34 -3.56
C TRP A 273 -1.09 23.78 -3.05
N ARG A 274 -0.79 24.03 -1.77
CA ARG A 274 -0.80 25.38 -1.17
C ARG A 274 0.01 26.41 -1.94
N ARG A 275 1.15 26.02 -2.52
CA ARG A 275 2.04 26.93 -3.25
C ARG A 275 1.35 27.55 -4.49
N LEU A 276 0.40 26.84 -5.08
CA LEU A 276 -0.29 27.24 -6.31
C LEU A 276 -1.38 28.29 -6.08
N LEU A 277 -1.86 28.40 -4.84
CA LEU A 277 -2.85 29.41 -4.47
C LEU A 277 -2.21 30.79 -4.34
N LEU A 278 -2.90 31.80 -4.88
CA LEU A 278 -2.67 33.21 -4.57
C LEU A 278 -2.81 33.48 -3.06
N ASP A 279 -2.35 34.65 -2.63
CA ASP A 279 -2.64 35.13 -1.28
C ASP A 279 -4.15 35.27 -1.09
N ASP A 280 -4.64 34.89 0.09
CA ASP A 280 -6.07 34.75 0.39
C ASP A 280 -6.86 33.77 -0.51
N GLY A 281 -6.18 32.97 -1.34
CA GLY A 281 -6.78 31.96 -2.21
C GLY A 281 -7.50 30.85 -1.43
N VAL A 282 -8.45 30.17 -2.10
CA VAL A 282 -9.31 29.16 -1.49
C VAL A 282 -9.08 27.78 -2.09
N MET A 283 -8.94 26.76 -1.26
CA MET A 283 -8.99 25.37 -1.68
C MET A 283 -10.35 24.78 -1.33
N VAL A 284 -11.01 24.17 -2.30
CA VAL A 284 -12.17 23.31 -2.11
C VAL A 284 -11.71 21.89 -2.31
N VAL A 285 -11.77 21.09 -1.26
CA VAL A 285 -11.30 19.71 -1.27
C VAL A 285 -12.32 18.78 -0.61
N SER A 286 -12.57 17.60 -1.18
CA SER A 286 -13.36 16.56 -0.53
C SER A 286 -12.51 15.38 -0.09
N ASP A 287 -12.87 14.79 1.05
CA ASP A 287 -12.26 13.57 1.55
C ASP A 287 -13.28 12.66 2.22
N LEU A 288 -12.98 11.36 2.22
CA LEU A 288 -13.75 10.36 2.92
C LEU A 288 -13.39 10.36 4.40
N VAL A 289 -14.39 10.52 5.27
CA VAL A 289 -14.18 10.59 6.72
C VAL A 289 -15.09 9.63 7.48
N ARG A 290 -14.62 9.23 8.66
CA ARG A 290 -15.44 8.57 9.69
C ARG A 290 -16.46 9.55 10.27
N LEU A 291 -17.71 9.12 10.36
CA LEU A 291 -18.81 9.86 11.01
C LEU A 291 -19.05 9.39 12.44
N ILE A 292 -18.59 8.18 12.79
CA ILE A 292 -18.68 7.59 14.13
C ILE A 292 -17.30 7.18 14.65
N PRO A 293 -17.14 6.93 15.97
CA PRO A 293 -15.89 6.41 16.52
C PRO A 293 -15.47 5.08 15.85
N GLU A 294 -14.18 4.91 15.59
CA GLU A 294 -13.66 3.70 14.93
C GLU A 294 -14.04 2.40 15.67
N SER A 295 -14.09 2.45 17.01
CA SER A 295 -14.50 1.29 17.84
C SER A 295 -15.90 0.77 17.54
N ASP A 296 -16.75 1.61 16.96
CA ASP A 296 -18.17 1.33 16.72
C ASP A 296 -18.43 0.99 15.24
N MET A 297 -17.42 1.15 14.37
CA MET A 297 -17.51 0.87 12.94
C MET A 297 -17.44 -0.62 12.65
N LYS A 298 -18.43 -1.13 11.94
CA LYS A 298 -18.40 -2.51 11.41
C LYS A 298 -17.65 -2.59 10.08
N SER A 299 -17.54 -1.47 9.37
CA SER A 299 -16.80 -1.34 8.11
C SER A 299 -15.30 -1.04 8.31
N VAL A 300 -14.79 -1.07 9.54
CA VAL A 300 -13.40 -0.67 9.87
C VAL A 300 -12.35 -1.47 9.10
N ASP A 301 -12.48 -2.79 9.02
CA ASP A 301 -11.48 -3.64 8.36
C ASP A 301 -11.45 -3.41 6.84
N PHE A 302 -12.62 -3.14 6.25
CA PHE A 302 -12.73 -2.77 4.83
C PHE A 302 -11.99 -1.45 4.57
N TRP A 303 -12.27 -0.42 5.35
CA TRP A 303 -11.62 0.88 5.15
C TRP A 303 -10.15 0.89 5.54
N LYS A 304 -9.70 0.07 6.49
CA LYS A 304 -8.26 -0.12 6.76
C LYS A 304 -7.51 -0.75 5.59
N ALA A 305 -8.19 -1.51 4.74
CA ALA A 305 -7.60 -2.05 3.52
C ALA A 305 -7.66 -1.05 2.35
N GLU A 306 -8.80 -0.38 2.15
CA GLU A 306 -9.03 0.48 0.98
C GLU A 306 -8.58 1.95 1.16
N TYR A 307 -8.67 2.49 2.38
CA TYR A 307 -8.17 3.82 2.73
C TYR A 307 -7.61 3.90 4.17
N PRO A 308 -6.37 3.44 4.39
CA PRO A 308 -5.76 3.42 5.73
C PRO A 308 -5.67 4.79 6.41
N ASP A 309 -5.52 5.88 5.65
CA ASP A 309 -5.45 7.25 6.17
C ASP A 309 -6.83 7.88 6.44
N MET A 310 -7.94 7.15 6.19
CA MET A 310 -9.28 7.63 6.52
C MET A 310 -9.31 8.12 7.96
N SER A 311 -9.85 9.32 8.17
CA SER A 311 -9.83 10.00 9.48
C SER A 311 -11.20 10.56 9.85
N SER A 312 -11.36 11.03 11.08
CA SER A 312 -12.58 11.75 11.46
C SER A 312 -12.57 13.18 10.91
N LYS A 313 -13.76 13.79 10.81
CA LYS A 313 -13.88 15.21 10.44
C LYS A 313 -13.07 16.13 11.35
N ALA A 314 -13.02 15.85 12.65
CA ALA A 314 -12.27 16.66 13.63
C ALA A 314 -10.74 16.59 13.41
N GLU A 315 -10.23 15.40 13.08
CA GLU A 315 -8.82 15.20 12.74
C GLU A 315 -8.46 15.91 11.43
N ARG A 316 -9.33 15.84 10.41
CA ARG A 316 -9.14 16.59 9.16
C ARG A 316 -9.12 18.10 9.40
N SER A 317 -10.01 18.64 10.22
CA SER A 317 -9.97 20.06 10.59
C SER A 317 -8.64 20.47 11.24
N LYS A 318 -8.07 19.62 12.09
CA LYS A 318 -6.76 19.88 12.70
C LYS A 318 -5.63 19.88 11.66
N GLN A 319 -5.61 18.89 10.75
CA GLN A 319 -4.64 18.83 9.66
C GLN A 319 -4.73 20.06 8.74
N ILE A 320 -5.95 20.51 8.42
CA ILE A 320 -6.21 21.73 7.67
C ILE A 320 -5.56 22.95 8.34
N GLU A 321 -5.75 23.12 9.64
CA GLU A 321 -5.14 24.22 10.39
C GLU A 321 -3.62 24.16 10.39
N GLU A 322 -3.05 22.96 10.62
CA GLU A 322 -1.60 22.69 10.63
C GLU A 322 -0.96 22.82 9.23
N ALA A 323 -1.75 22.66 8.17
CA ALA A 323 -1.33 22.89 6.78
C ALA A 323 -1.37 24.39 6.40
N GLY A 324 -1.77 25.28 7.32
CA GLY A 324 -1.77 26.72 7.09
C GLY A 324 -3.02 27.22 6.37
N TYR A 325 -4.18 26.66 6.71
CA TYR A 325 -5.49 27.08 6.23
C TYR A 325 -6.43 27.45 7.38
N ASP A 326 -7.37 28.35 7.10
CA ASP A 326 -8.58 28.56 7.89
C ASP A 326 -9.73 27.76 7.26
N LEU A 327 -10.43 26.95 8.06
CA LEU A 327 -11.64 26.27 7.62
C LEU A 327 -12.78 27.28 7.55
N LEU A 328 -13.21 27.65 6.34
CA LEU A 328 -14.34 28.57 6.14
C LEU A 328 -15.68 27.86 6.36
N ASP A 329 -15.84 26.68 5.75
CA ASP A 329 -17.02 25.84 5.93
C ASP A 329 -16.71 24.38 5.58
N SER A 330 -17.58 23.47 6.02
CA SER A 330 -17.57 22.07 5.62
C SER A 330 -18.96 21.45 5.65
N PHE A 331 -19.27 20.59 4.68
CA PHE A 331 -20.53 19.87 4.67
C PHE A 331 -20.38 18.44 4.15
N GLU A 332 -21.21 17.55 4.67
CA GLU A 332 -21.30 16.17 4.23
C GLU A 332 -22.08 16.06 2.90
N PHE A 333 -21.65 15.12 2.07
CA PHE A 333 -22.33 14.77 0.83
C PHE A 333 -23.65 14.06 1.17
N GLY A 334 -24.71 14.36 0.42
CA GLY A 334 -25.98 13.68 0.59
C GLY A 334 -25.94 12.24 0.09
N ASP A 335 -26.89 11.41 0.54
CA ASP A 335 -27.01 10.02 0.06
C ASP A 335 -27.20 9.93 -1.45
N ASP A 336 -27.88 10.91 -2.06
CA ASP A 336 -28.05 10.99 -3.51
C ASP A 336 -26.72 11.08 -4.26
N ALA A 337 -25.70 11.74 -3.69
CA ALA A 337 -24.37 11.85 -4.29
C ALA A 337 -23.72 10.47 -4.44
N TRP A 338 -23.90 9.60 -3.45
CA TRP A 338 -23.42 8.21 -3.47
C TRP A 338 -24.21 7.34 -4.44
N TRP A 339 -25.55 7.41 -4.38
CA TRP A 339 -26.38 6.56 -5.22
C TRP A 339 -26.40 6.97 -6.69
N SER A 340 -26.07 8.23 -7.01
CA SER A 340 -25.81 8.66 -8.38
C SER A 340 -24.56 8.02 -9.00
N TYR A 341 -23.63 7.55 -8.15
CA TYR A 341 -22.45 6.82 -8.53
C TYR A 341 -22.69 5.30 -8.54
N TYR A 342 -23.26 4.74 -7.47
CA TYR A 342 -23.44 3.29 -7.35
C TYR A 342 -24.60 2.70 -8.15
N THR A 343 -25.70 3.44 -8.36
CA THR A 343 -26.86 2.88 -9.09
C THR A 343 -26.49 2.47 -10.53
N PRO A 344 -25.81 3.30 -11.33
CA PRO A 344 -25.34 2.88 -12.66
C PRO A 344 -24.34 1.71 -12.62
N LEU A 345 -23.50 1.64 -11.59
CA LEU A 345 -22.55 0.53 -11.41
C LEU A 345 -23.29 -0.78 -11.08
N GLU A 346 -24.31 -0.77 -10.23
CA GLU A 346 -25.13 -1.96 -9.95
C GLU A 346 -25.80 -2.49 -11.23
N GLU A 347 -26.26 -1.60 -12.11
CA GLU A 347 -26.82 -1.99 -13.40
C GLU A 347 -25.76 -2.63 -14.31
N ARG A 348 -24.55 -2.07 -14.37
CA ARG A 348 -23.42 -2.67 -15.11
C ARG A 348 -23.03 -4.03 -14.57
N ILE A 349 -22.95 -4.19 -13.25
CA ILE A 349 -22.64 -5.47 -12.61
C ILE A 349 -23.70 -6.50 -12.97
N LYS A 350 -25.00 -6.16 -12.87
CA LYS A 350 -26.08 -7.09 -13.27
C LYS A 350 -25.99 -7.54 -14.72
N GLN A 351 -25.56 -6.67 -15.62
CA GLN A 351 -25.39 -6.99 -17.04
C GLN A 351 -24.16 -7.87 -17.30
N LEU A 352 -23.05 -7.61 -16.59
CA LEU A 352 -21.74 -8.20 -16.90
C LEU A 352 -21.37 -9.41 -16.02
N ALA A 353 -22.00 -9.57 -14.85
CA ALA A 353 -21.73 -10.67 -13.92
C ALA A 353 -21.78 -12.08 -14.55
N PRO A 354 -22.72 -12.40 -15.46
CA PRO A 354 -22.73 -13.70 -16.14
C PRO A 354 -21.44 -14.00 -16.93
N ASP A 355 -20.79 -12.96 -17.46
CA ASP A 355 -19.63 -13.05 -18.35
C ASP A 355 -18.29 -12.76 -17.64
N MET A 356 -18.32 -12.47 -16.34
CA MET A 356 -17.16 -12.06 -15.53
C MET A 356 -16.92 -13.02 -14.36
N PHE A 357 -17.16 -14.32 -14.58
CA PHE A 357 -16.95 -15.35 -13.55
C PHE A 357 -15.48 -15.34 -13.07
N GLY A 358 -15.29 -15.25 -11.76
CA GLY A 358 -13.96 -15.23 -11.16
C GLY A 358 -13.29 -13.84 -11.14
N SER A 359 -13.88 -12.81 -11.75
CA SER A 359 -13.35 -11.44 -11.71
C SER A 359 -13.23 -10.90 -10.28
N GLN A 360 -12.02 -10.48 -9.89
CA GLN A 360 -11.79 -9.85 -8.59
C GLN A 360 -12.33 -8.42 -8.57
N ALA A 361 -12.18 -7.65 -9.65
CA ALA A 361 -12.69 -6.28 -9.75
C ALA A 361 -14.21 -6.22 -9.54
N LEU A 362 -14.95 -7.19 -10.13
CA LEU A 362 -16.39 -7.30 -9.92
C LEU A 362 -16.73 -7.55 -8.44
N ARG A 363 -16.06 -8.50 -7.78
CA ARG A 363 -16.28 -8.80 -6.35
C ARG A 363 -15.97 -7.62 -5.44
N ASP A 364 -14.92 -6.87 -5.75
CA ASP A 364 -14.51 -5.73 -4.93
C ASP A 364 -15.54 -4.60 -5.02
N ILE A 365 -16.05 -4.30 -6.21
CA ILE A 365 -17.08 -3.27 -6.40
C ILE A 365 -18.42 -3.73 -5.78
N GLU A 366 -18.80 -5.01 -5.93
CA GLU A 366 -19.96 -5.56 -5.22
C GLU A 366 -19.83 -5.43 -3.70
N THR A 367 -18.63 -5.67 -3.17
CA THR A 367 -18.33 -5.53 -1.74
C THR A 367 -18.44 -4.07 -1.31
N GLU A 368 -17.86 -3.13 -2.05
CA GLU A 368 -17.95 -1.69 -1.78
C GLU A 368 -19.41 -1.21 -1.74
N ILE A 369 -20.22 -1.62 -2.73
CA ILE A 369 -21.66 -1.30 -2.78
C ILE A 369 -22.41 -1.90 -1.59
N ALA A 370 -22.09 -3.14 -1.21
CA ALA A 370 -22.69 -3.79 -0.04
C ALA A 370 -22.30 -3.09 1.27
N ILE A 371 -21.04 -2.65 1.41
CA ILE A 371 -20.59 -1.83 2.54
C ILE A 371 -21.38 -0.53 2.59
N ARG A 372 -21.54 0.18 1.47
CA ARG A 372 -22.35 1.40 1.43
C ARG A 372 -23.80 1.15 1.86
N ARG A 373 -24.42 0.08 1.36
CA ARG A 373 -25.82 -0.24 1.64
C ARG A 373 -26.06 -0.60 3.12
N ASN A 374 -25.12 -1.29 3.75
CA ASN A 374 -25.27 -1.82 5.11
C ASN A 374 -24.67 -0.91 6.20
N HIS A 375 -23.66 -0.11 5.86
CA HIS A 375 -22.82 0.65 6.80
C HIS A 375 -22.59 2.10 6.37
N GLY A 376 -23.36 2.63 5.42
CA GLY A 376 -23.18 3.98 4.87
C GLY A 376 -23.40 5.14 5.86
N ASN A 377 -23.89 4.86 7.07
CA ASN A 377 -24.00 5.84 8.15
C ASN A 377 -22.73 5.93 9.03
N GLU A 378 -21.76 5.03 8.85
CA GLU A 378 -20.52 5.00 9.64
C GLU A 378 -19.46 5.98 9.08
N TYR A 379 -19.57 6.35 7.79
CA TYR A 379 -18.60 7.15 7.06
C TYR A 379 -19.29 7.99 5.96
N GLY A 380 -18.63 9.03 5.48
CA GLY A 380 -19.18 9.91 4.44
C GLY A 380 -18.11 10.79 3.78
N TYR A 381 -18.39 11.27 2.58
CA TYR A 381 -17.58 12.32 1.97
C TYR A 381 -17.93 13.67 2.60
N VAL A 382 -16.91 14.43 2.97
CA VAL A 382 -17.06 15.82 3.43
C VAL A 382 -16.34 16.74 2.47
N MET A 383 -17.04 17.78 2.01
CA MET A 383 -16.44 18.92 1.34
C MET A 383 -15.88 19.88 2.39
N PHE A 384 -14.65 20.34 2.21
CA PHE A 384 -14.01 21.37 3.01
C PHE A 384 -13.69 22.58 2.13
N ILE A 385 -14.06 23.78 2.59
CA ILE A 385 -13.75 25.05 1.94
C ILE A 385 -12.72 25.76 2.82
N LEU A 386 -11.51 25.92 2.29
CA LEU A 386 -10.32 26.29 3.04
C LEU A 386 -9.74 27.59 2.52
N LYS A 387 -9.53 28.58 3.38
CA LYS A 387 -8.81 29.80 3.01
C LYS A 387 -7.33 29.67 3.36
N LYS A 388 -6.43 29.98 2.42
CA LYS A 388 -4.99 30.03 2.69
C LYS A 388 -4.70 31.10 3.76
N LYS A 389 -4.06 30.73 4.87
CA LYS A 389 -3.55 31.70 5.85
C LYS A 389 -2.38 32.46 5.23
N GLY A 390 -2.34 33.78 5.42
CA GLY A 390 -1.15 34.57 5.10
C GLY A 390 0.06 34.10 5.91
N GLU A 391 1.27 34.29 5.39
CA GLU A 391 2.47 34.08 6.19
C GLU A 391 2.47 35.06 7.37
N ALA A 392 2.76 34.58 8.58
CA ALA A 392 2.92 35.45 9.73
C ALA A 392 4.10 36.39 9.42
N LYS A 393 3.80 37.68 9.25
CA LYS A 393 4.79 38.73 8.97
C LYS A 393 5.82 38.86 10.08
#